data_AF-A0A957JP26-F1
#
_entry.id   AF-A0A957JP26-F1
#
_cell.length_a   1.000
_cell.length_b   1.000
_cell.length_c   1.000
_cell.angle_alpha   90.00
_cell.angle_beta   90.00
_cell.angle_gamma   90.00
#
_symmetry.space_group_name_H-M   'P 1'
#
loop_
_entity.id
_entity.type
_entity.pdbx_description
1 polymer ?
#
loop_
_entity_poly.entity_id
_entity_poly.type
_entity_poly.pdbx_seq_one_letter_code
_entity_poly.pdbx_strand_id
1 'polypeptide(L)'
;PTVRPTFTPTPDTAADLRLAILDDDPACQWLTEAVTSILAQETGLRLSSRGFASADALFADLAAATPGSSDVTLCFQDPTHRSFLQTYLGFIDFVGSGYWTNGEERRLVVAKTAVLHPLQTNHPCAYNLLQALDLGTAPLTPQNPTLWRSQNQDRLQSWLNCEGD
;
A
#
# COMPACT_ATOMS: atom_id res chain seq x y z
N PRO A 1 -0.81 -39.90 -11.96
CA PRO A 1 -0.04 -38.85 -11.26
C PRO A 1 0.16 -37.63 -12.16
N THR A 2 -0.70 -36.62 -12.00
CA THR A 2 -0.63 -35.37 -12.76
C THR A 2 0.37 -34.45 -12.06
N VAL A 3 1.51 -34.19 -12.71
CA VAL A 3 2.53 -33.25 -12.21
C VAL A 3 1.94 -31.85 -12.29
N ARG A 4 1.68 -31.24 -11.12
CA ARG A 4 1.28 -29.83 -11.01
C ARG A 4 2.54 -28.99 -11.25
N PRO A 5 2.55 -28.01 -12.16
CA PRO A 5 3.71 -27.14 -12.30
C PRO A 5 3.87 -26.33 -11.00
N THR A 6 5.02 -26.51 -10.36
CA THR A 6 5.46 -25.67 -9.25
C THR A 6 5.78 -24.30 -9.82
N PHE A 7 4.92 -23.31 -9.59
CA PHE A 7 5.27 -21.92 -9.86
C PHE A 7 6.44 -21.56 -8.94
N THR A 8 7.64 -21.46 -9.50
CA THR A 8 8.74 -20.77 -8.84
C THR A 8 8.47 -19.29 -9.05
N PRO A 9 8.15 -18.49 -8.01
CA PRO A 9 8.04 -17.05 -8.18
C PRO A 9 9.44 -16.54 -8.56
N THR A 10 9.62 -16.20 -9.83
CA THR A 10 10.78 -15.42 -10.24
C THR A 10 10.72 -14.10 -9.46
N PRO A 11 11.77 -13.70 -8.73
CA PRO A 11 11.78 -12.40 -8.07
C PRO A 11 11.58 -11.35 -9.15
N ASP A 12 10.42 -10.70 -9.11
CA ASP A 12 10.10 -9.61 -10.03
C ASP A 12 10.89 -8.38 -9.60
N THR A 13 12.17 -8.35 -10.01
CA THR A 13 13.09 -7.22 -9.82
C THR A 13 12.72 -6.02 -10.67
N ALA A 14 11.65 -6.09 -11.48
CA ALA A 14 11.22 -5.00 -12.34
C ALA A 14 10.23 -4.03 -11.68
N ALA A 15 9.69 -4.33 -10.50
CA ALA A 15 8.80 -3.38 -9.80
C ALA A 15 9.61 -2.31 -9.05
N ASP A 16 9.25 -1.05 -9.29
CA ASP A 16 9.76 0.14 -8.60
C ASP A 16 9.15 0.26 -7.19
N LEU A 17 7.93 -0.27 -6.99
CA LEU A 17 7.28 -0.39 -5.67
C LEU A 17 6.40 -1.64 -5.60
N ARG A 18 6.49 -2.41 -4.52
CA ARG A 18 5.69 -3.63 -4.27
C ARG A 18 4.67 -3.40 -3.18
N LEU A 19 3.40 -3.62 -3.48
CA LEU A 19 2.29 -3.44 -2.54
C LEU A 19 1.82 -4.78 -1.96
N ALA A 20 1.71 -4.88 -0.64
CA ALA A 20 1.21 -6.05 0.07
C ALA A 20 -0.30 -5.93 0.29
N ILE A 21 -1.04 -6.99 -0.04
CA ILE A 21 -2.51 -7.08 0.03
C ILE A 21 -2.93 -8.25 0.92
N LEU A 22 -3.99 -8.07 1.72
CA LEU A 22 -4.66 -9.16 2.41
C LEU A 22 -5.78 -9.75 1.55
N ASP A 23 -5.70 -11.05 1.28
CA ASP A 23 -6.60 -11.77 0.38
C ASP A 23 -8.03 -11.93 0.95
N ASP A 24 -8.20 -11.70 2.25
CA ASP A 24 -9.47 -11.78 2.97
C ASP A 24 -10.06 -10.42 3.36
N ASP A 25 -9.44 -9.30 2.96
CA ASP A 25 -9.91 -7.94 3.20
C ASP A 25 -10.31 -7.23 1.88
N PRO A 26 -11.60 -7.27 1.48
CA PRO A 26 -12.08 -6.65 0.24
C PRO A 26 -11.82 -5.15 0.17
N ALA A 27 -11.86 -4.44 1.31
CA ALA A 27 -11.60 -3.01 1.35
C ALA A 27 -10.11 -2.74 1.10
N CYS A 28 -9.21 -3.57 1.66
CA CYS A 28 -7.79 -3.45 1.34
C CYS A 28 -7.50 -3.75 -0.13
N GLN A 29 -8.08 -4.81 -0.69
CA GLN A 29 -7.89 -5.17 -2.10
C GLN A 29 -8.31 -4.04 -3.03
N TRP A 30 -9.55 -3.59 -2.87
CA TRP A 30 -10.11 -2.51 -3.67
C TRP A 30 -9.24 -1.26 -3.62
N LEU A 31 -8.83 -0.85 -2.41
CA LEU A 31 -8.04 0.36 -2.27
C LEU A 31 -6.62 0.19 -2.83
N THR A 32 -5.99 -0.95 -2.61
CA THR A 32 -4.66 -1.20 -3.15
C THR A 32 -4.69 -1.20 -4.67
N GLU A 33 -5.73 -1.77 -5.30
CA GLU A 33 -5.94 -1.69 -6.74
C GLU A 33 -6.13 -0.24 -7.21
N ALA A 34 -6.97 0.54 -6.51
CA ALA A 34 -7.21 1.94 -6.84
C ALA A 34 -5.92 2.78 -6.77
N VAL A 35 -5.18 2.67 -5.66
CA VAL A 35 -3.93 3.40 -5.46
C VAL A 35 -2.85 2.94 -6.43
N THR A 36 -2.75 1.63 -6.71
CA THR A 36 -1.84 1.10 -7.73
C THR A 36 -2.16 1.69 -9.10
N SER A 37 -3.44 1.75 -9.48
CA SER A 37 -3.84 2.32 -10.77
C SER A 37 -3.49 3.81 -10.89
N ILE A 38 -3.67 4.58 -9.81
CA ILE A 38 -3.35 6.01 -9.78
C ILE A 38 -1.84 6.21 -9.83
N LEU A 39 -1.08 5.55 -8.96
CA LEU A 39 0.38 5.66 -8.94
C LEU A 39 0.97 5.27 -10.30
N ALA A 40 0.56 4.15 -10.91
CA ALA A 40 1.10 3.72 -12.19
C ALA A 40 0.83 4.74 -13.31
N GLN A 41 -0.36 5.35 -13.34
CA GLN A 41 -0.74 6.30 -14.39
C GLN A 41 -0.11 7.68 -14.21
N GLU A 42 -0.03 8.17 -12.97
CA GLU A 42 0.38 9.54 -12.68
C GLU A 42 1.89 9.68 -12.46
N THR A 43 2.56 8.61 -12.03
CA THR A 43 4.01 8.63 -11.72
C THR A 43 4.87 7.84 -12.70
N GLY A 44 4.25 6.99 -13.53
CA GLY A 44 4.97 6.10 -14.45
C GLY A 44 5.69 4.94 -13.77
N LEU A 45 5.49 4.74 -12.46
CA LEU A 45 6.10 3.63 -11.71
C LEU A 45 5.54 2.28 -12.17
N ARG A 46 6.43 1.29 -12.24
CA ARG A 46 6.08 -0.12 -12.39
C ARG A 46 5.76 -0.66 -11.02
N LEU A 47 4.48 -0.90 -10.78
CA LEU A 47 4.00 -1.40 -9.50
C LEU A 47 3.69 -2.89 -9.63
N SER A 48 3.91 -3.64 -8.56
CA SER A 48 3.36 -4.98 -8.44
C SER A 48 2.69 -5.16 -7.09
N SER A 49 1.72 -6.07 -7.03
CA SER A 49 1.02 -6.42 -5.80
C SER A 49 1.26 -7.88 -5.45
N ARG A 50 1.39 -8.17 -4.16
CA ARG A 50 1.47 -9.53 -3.62
C ARG A 50 0.35 -9.74 -2.61
N GLY A 51 -0.43 -10.80 -2.85
CA GLY A 51 -1.48 -11.26 -1.92
C GLY A 51 -0.91 -12.10 -0.78
N PHE A 52 -1.51 -11.97 0.39
CA PHE A 52 -1.20 -12.71 1.60
C PHE A 52 -2.48 -13.23 2.23
N ALA A 53 -2.45 -14.48 2.66
CA ALA A 53 -3.57 -15.12 3.33
C ALA A 53 -3.74 -14.71 4.81
N SER A 54 -2.79 -13.96 5.38
CA SER A 54 -2.89 -13.48 6.77
C SER A 54 -2.07 -12.21 7.02
N ALA A 55 -2.50 -11.43 8.01
CA ALA A 55 -1.79 -10.25 8.51
C ALA A 55 -0.37 -10.58 8.98
N ASP A 56 -0.18 -11.69 9.70
CA ASP A 56 1.15 -12.12 10.17
C ASP A 56 2.12 -12.30 9.00
N ALA A 57 1.70 -12.99 7.93
CA ALA A 57 2.54 -13.24 6.76
C ALA A 57 2.86 -11.93 6.01
N LEU A 58 1.86 -11.04 5.91
CA LEU A 58 2.02 -9.74 5.27
C LEU A 58 3.04 -8.88 6.02
N PHE A 59 2.88 -8.69 7.32
CA PHE A 59 3.76 -7.81 8.10
C PHE A 59 5.15 -8.40 8.29
N ALA A 60 5.29 -9.73 8.34
CA ALA A 60 6.58 -10.40 8.28
C ALA A 60 7.31 -10.15 6.95
N ASP A 61 6.61 -10.21 5.81
CA ASP A 61 7.19 -9.90 4.49
C ASP A 61 7.54 -8.41 4.37
N LEU A 62 6.69 -7.50 4.85
CA LEU A 62 6.94 -6.06 4.85
C LEU A 62 8.19 -5.69 5.67
N ALA A 63 8.40 -6.35 6.81
CA ALA A 63 9.56 -6.15 7.68
C ALA A 63 10.84 -6.85 7.18
N ALA A 64 10.73 -7.75 6.18
CA ALA A 64 11.87 -8.51 5.71
C ALA A 64 12.87 -7.66 4.91
N ALA A 65 14.16 -7.88 5.14
CA ALA A 65 15.26 -7.26 4.36
C ALA A 65 15.61 -8.05 3.09
N THR A 66 14.75 -8.95 2.63
CA THR A 66 15.03 -9.83 1.48
C THR A 66 14.65 -9.14 0.17
N PRO A 67 15.45 -9.29 -0.91
CA PRO A 67 15.07 -8.80 -2.23
C PRO A 67 13.70 -9.36 -2.66
N GLY A 68 12.84 -8.48 -3.16
CA GLY A 68 11.50 -8.85 -3.63
C GLY A 68 10.45 -9.01 -2.53
N SER A 69 10.76 -8.68 -1.28
CA SER A 69 9.74 -8.41 -0.24
C SER A 69 8.90 -7.18 -0.58
N SER A 70 7.70 -7.09 -0.02
CA SER A 70 6.80 -5.96 -0.23
C SER A 70 7.34 -4.70 0.43
N ASP A 71 6.99 -3.55 -0.14
CA ASP A 71 7.52 -2.24 0.25
C ASP A 71 6.49 -1.41 1.02
N VAL A 72 5.20 -1.53 0.65
CA VAL A 72 4.10 -0.76 1.23
C VAL A 72 2.87 -1.65 1.39
N THR A 73 2.03 -1.38 2.39
CA THR A 73 0.68 -1.92 2.49
C THR A 73 -0.31 -0.83 2.88
N LEU A 74 -1.54 -0.97 2.38
CA LEU A 74 -2.68 -0.17 2.79
C LEU A 74 -3.61 -0.97 3.72
N CYS A 75 -3.29 -2.21 4.06
CA CYS A 75 -4.16 -3.10 4.85
C CYS A 75 -4.02 -2.92 6.37
N PHE A 76 -3.24 -1.95 6.85
CA PHE A 76 -3.08 -1.76 8.29
C PHE A 76 -4.37 -1.20 8.89
N GLN A 77 -4.92 -1.91 9.88
CA GLN A 77 -6.14 -1.55 10.60
C GLN A 77 -5.77 -1.30 12.07
N ASP A 78 -5.93 -0.07 12.54
CA ASP A 78 -5.75 0.28 13.95
C ASP A 78 -7.12 0.22 14.64
N PRO A 79 -7.27 -0.46 15.81
CA PRO A 79 -6.23 -1.07 16.65
C PRO A 79 -5.86 -2.53 16.34
N THR A 80 -6.58 -3.22 15.45
CA THR A 80 -6.43 -4.67 15.18
C THR A 80 -4.99 -5.11 14.93
N HIS A 81 -4.23 -4.34 14.16
CA HIS A 81 -2.87 -4.62 13.71
C HIS A 81 -1.80 -3.89 14.52
N ARG A 82 -2.17 -3.16 15.59
CA ARG A 82 -1.24 -2.32 16.37
C ARG A 82 -0.07 -3.09 16.96
N SER A 83 -0.26 -4.36 17.32
CA SER A 83 0.80 -5.22 17.84
C SER A 83 1.97 -5.41 16.85
N PHE A 84 1.72 -5.38 15.53
CA PHE A 84 2.78 -5.56 14.53
C PHE A 84 3.80 -4.42 14.54
N LEU A 85 3.41 -3.21 14.93
CA LEU A 85 4.33 -2.08 15.08
C LEU A 85 5.32 -2.31 16.23
N GLN A 86 4.88 -3.00 17.28
CA GLN A 86 5.75 -3.37 18.40
C GLN A 86 6.67 -4.53 18.00
N THR A 87 6.12 -5.53 17.29
CA THR A 87 6.88 -6.70 16.82
C THR A 87 7.96 -6.33 15.80
N TYR A 88 7.66 -5.43 14.87
CA TYR A 88 8.54 -5.05 13.76
C TYR A 88 9.07 -3.61 13.87
N LEU A 89 9.23 -3.13 15.11
CA LEU A 89 9.71 -1.78 15.41
C LEU A 89 11.03 -1.49 14.68
N GLY A 90 11.06 -0.37 13.94
CA GLY A 90 12.22 0.07 13.18
C GLY A 90 12.38 -0.58 11.80
N PHE A 91 11.53 -1.55 11.44
CA PHE A 91 11.50 -2.16 10.11
C PHE A 91 10.31 -1.72 9.28
N ILE A 92 9.21 -1.37 9.93
CA ILE A 92 8.02 -0.80 9.30
C ILE A 92 7.66 0.52 9.99
N ASP A 93 7.09 1.45 9.23
CA ASP A 93 6.72 2.78 9.71
C ASP A 93 5.50 3.32 8.94
N PHE A 94 4.82 4.32 9.51
CA PHE A 94 3.68 4.96 8.89
C PHE A 94 4.11 5.95 7.81
N VAL A 95 3.38 5.99 6.69
CA VAL A 95 3.63 6.97 5.62
C VAL A 95 2.81 8.26 5.84
N GLY A 96 1.82 8.25 6.73
CA GLY A 96 0.92 9.38 6.99
C GLY A 96 0.08 9.20 8.25
N SER A 97 -0.96 10.02 8.41
CA SER A 97 -1.80 10.08 9.63
C SER A 97 -3.00 9.12 9.66
N GLY A 98 -3.27 8.45 8.54
CA GLY A 98 -4.39 7.54 8.35
C GLY A 98 -5.30 8.04 7.23
N TYR A 99 -5.65 7.14 6.31
CA TYR A 99 -6.41 7.50 5.13
C TYR A 99 -7.91 7.26 5.28
N TRP A 100 -8.35 6.57 6.31
CA TRP A 100 -9.78 6.31 6.52
C TRP A 100 -10.07 6.06 7.99
N THR A 101 -11.26 6.44 8.45
CA THR A 101 -11.70 6.14 9.80
C THR A 101 -13.20 5.85 9.88
N ASN A 102 -13.57 4.91 10.75
CA ASN A 102 -14.96 4.63 11.12
C ASN A 102 -15.05 4.38 12.62
N GLY A 103 -15.41 5.41 13.36
CA GLY A 103 -15.41 5.37 14.82
C GLY A 103 -13.98 5.21 15.37
N GLU A 104 -13.71 4.07 16.00
CA GLU A 104 -12.42 3.77 16.60
C GLU A 104 -11.45 3.08 15.62
N GLU A 105 -11.95 2.56 14.50
CA GLU A 105 -11.10 1.94 13.48
C GLU A 105 -10.48 3.01 12.58
N ARG A 106 -9.17 2.87 12.33
CA ARG A 106 -8.45 3.66 11.33
C ARG A 106 -7.70 2.76 10.38
N ARG A 107 -7.63 3.15 9.12
CA ARG A 107 -6.74 2.51 8.17
C ARG A 107 -5.58 3.41 7.80
N LEU A 108 -4.39 2.83 7.78
CA LEU A 108 -3.13 3.54 7.65
C LEU A 108 -2.30 2.93 6.53
N VAL A 109 -1.50 3.76 5.87
CA VAL A 109 -0.45 3.30 4.99
C VAL A 109 0.77 2.99 5.85
N VAL A 110 1.28 1.76 5.74
CA VAL A 110 2.50 1.32 6.40
C VAL A 110 3.50 0.91 5.33
N ALA A 111 4.74 1.33 5.48
CA ALA A 111 5.82 1.02 4.57
C ALA A 111 7.00 0.39 5.31
N LYS A 112 7.82 -0.34 4.58
CA LYS A 112 9.15 -0.74 5.03
C LYS A 112 9.98 0.52 5.26
N THR A 113 10.56 0.68 6.45
CA THR A 113 11.31 1.89 6.81
C THR A 113 12.44 2.20 5.82
N ALA A 114 13.11 1.15 5.32
CA ALA A 114 14.19 1.29 4.34
C ALA A 114 13.76 1.89 2.99
N VAL A 115 12.46 1.84 2.63
CA VAL A 115 11.97 2.40 1.36
C VAL A 115 11.48 3.84 1.50
N LEU A 116 11.22 4.35 2.71
CA LEU A 116 10.65 5.68 2.91
C LEU A 116 11.52 6.78 2.31
N HIS A 117 12.80 6.83 2.69
CA HIS A 117 13.69 7.87 2.19
C HIS A 117 13.94 7.77 0.68
N PRO A 118 14.21 6.58 0.09
CA PRO A 118 14.23 6.42 -1.36
C PRO A 118 12.94 6.84 -2.07
N LEU A 119 11.78 6.56 -1.47
CA LEU A 119 10.47 6.93 -2.03
C LEU A 119 10.27 8.45 -1.99
N GLN A 120 10.62 9.10 -0.89
CA GLN A 120 10.59 10.57 -0.75
C GLN A 120 11.50 11.27 -1.77
N THR A 121 12.71 10.74 -1.98
CA THR A 121 13.74 11.42 -2.79
C THR A 121 13.64 11.11 -4.28
N ASN A 122 13.39 9.86 -4.66
CA ASN A 122 13.37 9.45 -6.06
C ASN A 122 11.96 9.50 -6.67
N HIS A 123 10.93 9.38 -5.84
CA HIS A 123 9.53 9.29 -6.27
C HIS A 123 8.62 10.17 -5.40
N PRO A 124 8.91 11.49 -5.27
CA PRO A 124 8.23 12.38 -4.32
C PRO A 124 6.72 12.43 -4.55
N CYS A 125 6.25 12.41 -5.80
CA CYS A 125 4.80 12.40 -6.09
C CYS A 125 4.12 11.13 -5.56
N ALA A 126 4.81 9.97 -5.62
CA ALA A 126 4.28 8.71 -5.08
C ALA A 126 4.25 8.74 -3.55
N TYR A 127 5.31 9.25 -2.92
CA TYR A 127 5.35 9.46 -1.48
C TYR A 127 4.23 10.39 -1.01
N ASN A 128 4.10 11.56 -1.64
CA ASN A 128 3.11 12.57 -1.29
C ASN A 128 1.69 12.05 -1.48
N LEU A 129 1.42 11.26 -2.54
CA LEU A 129 0.13 10.60 -2.70
C LEU A 129 -0.17 9.64 -1.54
N LEU A 130 0.79 8.78 -1.17
CA LEU A 130 0.59 7.80 -0.10
C LEU A 130 0.45 8.47 1.28
N GLN A 131 1.14 9.58 1.50
CA GLN A 131 1.08 10.37 2.73
C GLN A 131 -0.22 11.15 2.86
N ALA A 132 -0.68 11.76 1.77
CA ALA A 132 -1.85 12.63 1.73
C ALA A 132 -3.16 11.89 1.44
N LEU A 133 -3.10 10.58 1.15
CA LEU A 133 -4.26 9.74 0.91
C LEU A 133 -5.27 9.91 2.04
N ASP A 134 -6.48 10.34 1.69
CA ASP A 134 -7.56 10.53 2.63
C ASP A 134 -8.89 10.21 1.94
N LEU A 135 -9.63 9.25 2.47
CA LEU A 135 -10.95 8.80 2.03
C LEU A 135 -12.04 9.26 3.00
N GLY A 136 -11.65 9.94 4.08
CA GLY A 136 -12.53 10.41 5.13
C GLY A 136 -13.21 9.27 5.89
N THR A 137 -14.52 9.40 6.06
CA THR A 137 -15.37 8.45 6.79
C THR A 137 -16.38 7.73 5.90
N ALA A 138 -16.32 7.96 4.59
CA ALA A 138 -17.22 7.30 3.65
C ALA A 138 -16.98 5.79 3.69
N PRO A 139 -18.04 4.95 3.59
CA PRO A 139 -17.85 3.50 3.56
C PRO A 139 -16.84 3.10 2.48
N LEU A 140 -15.90 2.23 2.82
CA LEU A 140 -15.02 1.56 1.87
C LEU A 140 -15.80 0.47 1.13
N THR A 141 -16.91 0.87 0.52
CA THR A 141 -17.65 0.01 -0.40
C THR A 141 -16.86 -0.07 -1.71
N PRO A 142 -16.83 -1.23 -2.38
CA PRO A 142 -16.25 -1.35 -3.70
C PRO A 142 -17.08 -0.54 -4.71
N GLN A 143 -16.80 0.76 -4.79
CA GLN A 143 -17.18 1.57 -5.94
C GLN A 143 -16.21 1.23 -7.06
N ASN A 144 -16.60 1.39 -8.33
CA ASN A 144 -15.63 1.23 -9.41
C ASN A 144 -14.44 2.21 -9.15
N PRO A 145 -13.19 1.74 -9.02
CA PRO A 145 -12.03 2.61 -8.76
C PRO A 145 -11.91 3.76 -9.77
N THR A 146 -12.30 3.50 -11.02
CA THR A 146 -12.31 4.51 -12.09
C THR A 146 -13.37 5.58 -11.83
N LEU A 147 -14.55 5.19 -11.34
CA LEU A 147 -15.62 6.12 -11.00
C LEU A 147 -15.22 7.00 -9.80
N TRP A 148 -14.74 6.38 -8.72
CA TRP A 148 -14.27 7.13 -7.54
C TRP A 148 -13.19 8.14 -7.93
N ARG A 149 -12.22 7.73 -8.75
CA ARG A 149 -11.16 8.61 -9.24
C ARG A 149 -11.71 9.80 -10.03
N SER A 150 -12.64 9.55 -10.96
CA SER A 150 -13.26 10.62 -11.76
C SER A 150 -14.00 11.64 -10.90
N GLN A 151 -14.54 11.24 -9.75
CA GLN A 151 -15.25 12.12 -8.81
C GLN A 151 -14.31 12.88 -7.86
N ASN A 152 -13.04 12.47 -7.76
CA ASN A 152 -12.08 13.01 -6.79
C ASN A 152 -10.82 13.59 -7.45
N GLN A 153 -10.89 13.97 -8.75
CA GLN A 153 -9.70 14.42 -9.51
C GLN A 153 -8.97 15.59 -8.87
N ASP A 154 -9.69 16.64 -8.45
CA ASP A 154 -9.06 17.82 -7.82
C ASP A 154 -8.30 17.45 -6.54
N ARG A 155 -8.89 16.55 -5.75
CA ARG A 155 -8.29 16.04 -4.51
C ARG A 155 -7.04 15.22 -4.82
N LEU A 156 -7.10 14.34 -5.82
CA LEU A 156 -5.96 13.54 -6.26
C LEU A 156 -4.80 14.41 -6.77
N GLN A 157 -5.10 15.45 -7.54
CA GLN A 157 -4.09 16.40 -8.02
C GLN A 157 -3.40 17.14 -6.86
N SER A 158 -4.15 17.48 -5.81
CA SER A 158 -3.56 18.09 -4.60
C SER A 158 -2.61 17.15 -3.85
N TRP A 159 -2.80 15.84 -3.96
CA TRP A 159 -1.93 14.83 -3.34
C TRP A 159 -0.71 14.46 -4.18
N LEU A 160 -0.78 14.68 -5.49
CA LEU A 160 0.27 14.37 -6.45
C LEU A 160 1.31 15.49 -6.59
N ASN A 161 1.41 16.41 -5.63
CA ASN A 161 2.48 17.40 -5.67
C ASN A 161 3.83 16.68 -5.65
N CYS A 162 4.69 16.95 -6.62
CA CYS A 162 6.02 16.33 -6.74
C CYS A 162 7.11 17.15 -6.06
N GLU A 163 6.77 18.33 -5.53
CA GLU A 163 7.69 19.12 -4.73
C GLU A 163 7.91 18.39 -3.39
N GLY A 164 9.14 17.91 -3.19
CA GLY A 164 9.56 17.42 -1.88
C GLY A 164 9.74 18.61 -0.95
N ASP A 165 9.22 18.49 0.28
CA ASP A 165 9.52 19.43 1.37
C ASP A 165 11.03 19.46 1.70
#